data_AF-A0A645DMY8-F1
#
_entry.id   AF-A0A645DMY8-F1
#
_cell.length_a   1.000
_cell.length_b   1.000
_cell.length_c   1.000
_cell.angle_alpha   90.00
_cell.angle_beta   90.00
_cell.angle_gamma   90.00
#
_symmetry.space_group_name_H-M   'P 1'
#
loop_
_entity.id
_entity.type
_entity.pdbx_description
1 polymer ?
#
loop_
_entity_poly.entity_id
_entity_poly.type
_entity_poly.pdbx_seq_one_letter_code
_entity_poly.pdbx_strand_id
1 'polypeptide(L)'
;MKLYEFKANIHQQDPYILNWVQVTQNHLITPVNKQKTILHDGEFITYYKSGAIIKASTSLSSDGKNWTPATVSGLPATVKTSTIFSVTNGSSSTVYAQDADNTVYQSSKGLVWNKITSDYPVTAIYGKLPSASGEFAMLTAVNDAGTLKFALTKDFTTFAVKSAIPSDDRLPVTDFSAVSLENPTVFSAKYIILSGGKDRNNIVNNKLWIIQEINGEITHLSENSSIALQLSQLFLYDNKVYLMTYETGKNKLYYSENYGLNWTSGGTNQTLPDNFTGRISASVITDSNNYIWIFGGESGTQAPIVDVWRGRLNKLAK
;
A
#
# COMPACT_ATOMS: atom_id res chain seq x y z
N MET A 1 34.40 -1.53 45.74
CA MET A 1 33.00 -1.08 45.55
C MET A 1 32.89 -0.52 44.14
N LYS A 2 32.13 -1.15 43.23
CA LYS A 2 31.90 -0.62 41.88
C LYS A 2 30.66 0.26 41.91
N LEU A 3 30.83 1.55 41.64
CA LEU A 3 29.71 2.44 41.37
C LEU A 3 29.21 2.17 39.94
N TYR A 4 27.90 1.95 39.81
CA TYR A 4 27.24 1.91 38.52
C TYR A 4 26.40 3.18 38.39
N GLU A 5 26.67 3.97 37.35
CA GLU A 5 25.83 5.11 37.00
C GLU A 5 24.64 4.60 36.19
N PHE A 6 23.43 4.83 36.73
CA PHE A 6 22.18 4.56 36.03
C PHE A 6 21.66 5.86 35.43
N LYS A 7 21.57 5.93 34.10
CA LYS A 7 20.97 7.07 33.40
C LYS A 7 19.57 6.69 32.94
N ALA A 8 18.55 7.12 33.69
CA ALA A 8 17.16 7.03 33.25
C ALA A 8 16.84 8.28 32.41
N ASN A 9 16.71 8.12 31.09
CA ASN A 9 16.17 9.16 30.25
C ASN A 9 14.64 9.12 30.36
N ILE A 10 14.05 10.11 31.03
CA ILE A 10 12.59 10.26 31.11
C ILE A 10 12.15 11.00 29.85
N HIS A 11 11.30 10.38 29.03
CA HIS A 11 10.62 11.09 27.95
C HIS A 11 9.67 12.12 28.55
N GLN A 12 9.87 13.42 28.24
CA GLN A 12 8.99 14.49 28.71
C GLN A 12 7.61 14.50 28.03
N GLN A 13 7.47 13.74 26.94
CA GLN A 13 6.24 13.60 26.17
C GLN A 13 5.86 12.12 26.08
N ASP A 14 4.56 11.83 26.04
CA ASP A 14 4.08 10.45 25.90
C ASP A 14 4.64 9.84 24.60
N PRO A 15 5.43 8.74 24.70
CA PRO A 15 6.11 8.11 23.55
C PRO A 15 5.15 7.60 22.47
N TYR A 16 3.88 7.37 22.81
CA TYR A 16 2.88 6.80 21.91
C TYR A 16 1.98 7.84 21.24
N ILE A 17 2.22 9.13 21.49
CA ILE A 17 1.56 10.21 20.75
C ILE A 17 2.12 10.28 19.33
N LEU A 18 1.21 10.29 18.36
CA LEU A 18 1.50 10.46 16.94
C LEU A 18 1.23 11.92 16.55
N ASN A 19 2.30 12.67 16.31
CA ASN A 19 2.19 14.08 15.92
C ASN A 19 2.04 14.19 14.42
N TRP A 20 1.11 15.03 13.97
CA TRP A 20 0.81 15.25 12.57
C TRP A 20 1.08 16.70 12.16
N VAL A 21 1.53 16.88 10.93
CA VAL A 21 1.71 18.19 10.28
C VAL A 21 1.16 18.10 8.86
N GLN A 22 0.36 19.09 8.47
CA GLN A 22 0.00 19.29 7.06
C GLN A 22 1.21 19.88 6.35
N VAL A 23 1.78 19.12 5.42
CA VAL A 23 3.01 19.50 4.71
C VAL A 23 2.71 20.45 3.56
N THR A 24 1.66 20.15 2.80
CA THR A 24 1.12 21.02 1.76
C THR A 24 -0.38 20.79 1.59
N GLN A 25 -1.11 21.82 1.18
CA GLN A 25 -2.56 21.77 0.94
C GLN A 25 -2.91 21.39 -0.50
N ASN A 26 -1.98 21.60 -1.43
CA ASN A 26 -2.20 21.31 -2.84
C ASN A 26 -0.89 20.93 -3.53
N HIS A 27 -0.72 19.64 -3.80
CA HIS A 27 0.46 19.11 -4.50
C HIS A 27 0.21 18.77 -5.99
N LEU A 28 -1.04 18.89 -6.47
CA LEU A 28 -1.46 18.49 -7.81
C LEU A 28 -2.16 19.60 -8.58
N ILE A 29 -2.11 19.53 -9.91
CA ILE A 29 -2.81 20.47 -10.78
C ILE A 29 -4.19 19.88 -11.12
N THR A 30 -5.25 20.66 -10.87
CA THR A 30 -6.62 20.25 -11.19
C THR A 30 -6.88 20.24 -12.71
N PRO A 31 -7.82 19.41 -13.20
CA PRO A 31 -8.67 18.47 -12.46
C PRO A 31 -7.93 17.16 -12.09
N VAL A 32 -8.32 16.59 -10.95
CA VAL A 32 -7.84 15.30 -10.43
C VAL A 32 -9.05 14.37 -10.25
N ASN A 33 -9.04 13.20 -10.92
CA ASN A 33 -10.14 12.24 -10.82
C ASN A 33 -9.80 11.03 -9.92
N LYS A 34 -8.63 10.44 -10.13
CA LYS A 34 -8.08 9.32 -9.36
C LYS A 34 -6.59 9.56 -9.20
N GLN A 35 -6.02 9.16 -8.07
CA GLN A 35 -4.61 9.38 -7.78
C GLN A 35 -4.00 8.24 -6.98
N LYS A 36 -2.67 8.10 -7.10
CA LYS A 36 -1.85 7.18 -6.31
C LYS A 36 -0.46 7.76 -6.15
N THR A 37 0.03 7.78 -4.93
CA THR A 37 1.42 8.12 -4.63
C THR A 37 2.21 6.87 -4.30
N ILE A 38 3.43 6.80 -4.82
CA ILE A 38 4.43 5.79 -4.48
C ILE A 38 5.71 6.47 -3.99
N LEU A 39 6.51 5.73 -3.25
CA LEU A 39 7.90 6.06 -2.98
C LEU A 39 8.78 5.22 -3.91
N HIS A 40 9.59 5.87 -4.72
CA HIS A 40 10.45 5.23 -5.69
C HIS A 40 11.78 5.97 -5.75
N ASP A 41 12.88 5.25 -5.47
CA ASP A 41 14.25 5.77 -5.52
C ASP A 41 14.47 7.13 -4.82
N GLY A 42 13.86 7.28 -3.64
CA GLY A 42 14.01 8.48 -2.82
C GLY A 42 13.09 9.65 -3.20
N GLU A 43 12.18 9.45 -4.15
CA GLU A 43 11.18 10.43 -4.56
C GLU A 43 9.75 9.92 -4.32
N PHE A 44 8.89 10.82 -3.86
CA PHE A 44 7.46 10.63 -3.98
C PHE A 44 7.04 10.95 -5.41
N ILE A 45 6.30 10.04 -6.02
CA ILE A 45 5.68 10.25 -7.34
C ILE A 45 4.18 10.05 -7.19
N THR A 46 3.41 11.10 -7.44
CA THR A 46 1.96 11.03 -7.46
C THR A 46 1.45 11.01 -8.89
N TYR A 47 0.87 9.88 -9.28
CA TYR A 47 0.15 9.73 -10.54
C TYR A 47 -1.29 10.12 -10.35
N TYR A 48 -1.85 10.84 -11.31
CA TYR A 48 -3.26 11.20 -11.28
C TYR A 48 -3.88 11.26 -12.67
N LYS A 49 -5.13 10.84 -12.75
CA LYS A 49 -5.95 10.96 -13.96
C LYS A 49 -6.51 12.37 -14.06
N SER A 50 -6.30 12.98 -15.22
CA SER A 50 -6.77 14.32 -15.56
C SER A 50 -7.37 14.27 -16.97
N GLY A 51 -8.68 14.06 -17.06
CA GLY A 51 -9.35 13.83 -18.35
C GLY A 51 -8.90 12.51 -19.01
N ALA A 52 -8.39 12.61 -20.24
CA ALA A 52 -7.98 11.47 -21.06
C ALA A 52 -6.48 11.13 -20.96
N ILE A 53 -5.77 11.63 -19.94
CA ILE A 53 -4.34 11.35 -19.73
C ILE A 53 -4.02 11.09 -18.26
N ILE A 54 -2.93 10.36 -18.03
CA ILE A 54 -2.28 10.26 -16.72
C ILE A 54 -1.18 11.31 -16.65
N LYS A 55 -1.16 12.08 -15.56
CA LYS A 55 -0.13 13.05 -15.23
C LYS A 55 0.63 12.58 -13.99
N ALA A 56 1.80 13.14 -13.75
CA ALA A 56 2.54 12.95 -12.51
C ALA A 56 2.97 14.28 -11.88
N SER A 57 3.21 14.25 -10.58
CA SER A 57 3.90 15.29 -9.83
C SER A 57 4.92 14.61 -8.92
N THR A 58 6.11 15.17 -8.76
CA THR A 58 7.18 14.57 -7.95
C THR A 58 7.67 15.50 -6.86
N SER A 59 8.14 14.91 -5.76
CA SER A 59 8.82 15.61 -4.67
C SER A 59 9.89 14.69 -4.09
N LEU A 60 11.01 15.24 -3.62
CA LEU A 60 11.94 14.48 -2.80
C LEU A 60 11.21 13.94 -1.56
N SER A 61 11.49 12.69 -1.20
CA SER A 61 10.89 12.03 -0.04
C SER A 61 11.30 12.65 1.31
N SER A 62 12.45 13.34 1.33
CA SER A 62 12.92 14.12 2.49
C SER A 62 12.15 15.44 2.68
N ASP A 63 11.49 15.95 1.65
CA ASP A 63 10.79 17.23 1.67
C ASP A 63 9.27 17.05 1.74
N GLY A 64 8.69 16.41 0.71
CA GLY A 64 7.24 16.22 0.56
C GLY A 64 6.43 17.51 0.42
N LYS A 65 7.07 18.68 0.38
CA LYS A 65 6.43 20.01 0.36
C LYS A 65 6.45 20.65 -1.02
N ASN A 66 7.61 20.62 -1.69
CA ASN A 66 7.77 21.24 -3.01
C ASN A 66 7.57 20.19 -4.11
N TRP A 67 6.52 20.37 -4.89
CA TRP A 67 6.12 19.42 -5.92
C TRP A 67 6.30 20.00 -7.32
N THR A 68 6.88 19.19 -8.21
CA THR A 68 7.15 19.57 -9.60
C THR A 68 6.31 18.70 -10.53
N PRO A 69 5.50 19.29 -11.44
CA PRO A 69 4.79 18.53 -12.46
C PRO A 69 5.77 17.75 -13.35
N ALA A 70 5.42 16.50 -13.64
CA ALA A 70 6.22 15.61 -14.48
C ALA A 70 5.38 15.03 -15.62
N THR A 71 6.02 14.83 -16.77
CA THR A 71 5.38 14.24 -17.95
C THR A 71 5.43 12.73 -17.85
N VAL A 72 4.28 12.08 -17.98
CA VAL A 72 4.14 10.62 -18.08
C VAL A 72 3.95 10.24 -19.54
N SER A 73 4.67 9.23 -20.01
CA SER A 73 4.54 8.69 -21.35
C SER A 73 4.44 7.17 -21.35
N GLY A 74 3.76 6.60 -22.35
CA GLY A 74 3.60 5.15 -22.51
C GLY A 74 2.55 4.49 -21.61
N LEU A 75 1.92 5.23 -20.70
CA LEU A 75 0.85 4.73 -19.82
C LEU A 75 -0.53 5.17 -20.33
N PRO A 76 -1.49 4.24 -20.55
CA PRO A 76 -2.81 4.59 -21.05
C PRO A 76 -3.70 5.21 -19.96
N ALA A 77 -4.70 6.00 -20.37
CA ALA A 77 -5.64 6.65 -19.45
C ALA A 77 -6.66 5.70 -18.80
N THR A 78 -6.70 4.45 -19.26
CA THR A 78 -7.48 3.34 -18.70
C THR A 78 -6.78 2.66 -17.53
N VAL A 79 -5.51 3.01 -17.26
CA VAL A 79 -4.74 2.38 -16.18
C VAL A 79 -5.48 2.47 -14.85
N LYS A 80 -5.48 1.35 -14.10
CA LYS A 80 -6.02 1.32 -12.75
C LYS A 80 -5.00 1.98 -11.82
N THR A 81 -5.13 3.28 -11.56
CA THR A 81 -4.16 4.05 -10.76
C THR A 81 -3.88 3.44 -9.39
N SER A 82 -4.85 2.78 -8.77
CA SER A 82 -4.70 2.08 -7.48
C SER A 82 -3.68 0.95 -7.50
N THR A 83 -3.39 0.39 -8.69
CA THR A 83 -2.46 -0.73 -8.90
C THR A 83 -1.02 -0.26 -9.15
N ILE A 84 -0.74 1.04 -9.13
CA ILE A 84 0.62 1.54 -9.30
C ILE A 84 1.41 1.30 -8.01
N PHE A 85 2.51 0.56 -8.10
CA PHE A 85 3.42 0.31 -6.98
C PHE A 85 4.87 0.26 -7.43
N SER A 86 5.77 0.62 -6.51
CA SER A 86 7.21 0.45 -6.66
C SER A 86 7.62 -0.84 -5.96
N VAL A 87 8.55 -1.58 -6.55
CA VAL A 87 9.17 -2.74 -5.92
C VAL A 87 10.68 -2.72 -6.15
N THR A 88 11.43 -3.03 -5.09
CA THR A 88 12.89 -3.10 -5.13
C THR A 88 13.35 -4.55 -5.07
N ASN A 89 14.19 -4.92 -6.03
CA ASN A 89 14.88 -6.19 -6.12
C ASN A 89 16.40 -5.93 -6.20
N GLY A 90 17.12 -6.28 -5.13
CA GLY A 90 18.54 -5.95 -5.00
C GLY A 90 18.76 -4.44 -5.02
N SER A 91 19.64 -3.97 -5.91
CA SER A 91 19.96 -2.55 -6.10
C SER A 91 19.06 -1.84 -7.11
N SER A 92 18.08 -2.53 -7.69
CA SER A 92 17.19 -1.98 -8.73
C SER A 92 15.76 -1.87 -8.22
N SER A 93 15.13 -0.73 -8.49
CA SER A 93 13.70 -0.54 -8.29
C SER A 93 12.99 -0.51 -9.64
N THR A 94 11.76 -1.00 -9.67
CA THR A 94 10.89 -0.92 -10.85
C THR A 94 9.48 -0.58 -10.39
N VAL A 95 8.82 0.27 -11.16
CA VAL A 95 7.42 0.62 -10.95
C VAL A 95 6.57 -0.20 -11.92
N TYR A 96 5.50 -0.78 -11.41
CA TYR A 96 4.53 -1.52 -12.21
C TYR A 96 3.14 -0.90 -12.09
N ALA A 97 2.32 -1.10 -13.12
CA ALA A 97 0.94 -0.67 -13.17
C ALA A 97 0.11 -1.64 -14.02
N GLN A 98 -1.13 -1.88 -13.63
CA GLN A 98 -2.07 -2.73 -14.36
C GLN A 98 -3.15 -1.87 -15.04
N ASP A 99 -3.45 -2.20 -16.29
CA ASP A 99 -4.49 -1.55 -17.07
C ASP A 99 -5.87 -2.22 -16.91
N ALA A 100 -6.91 -1.56 -17.40
CA ALA A 100 -8.28 -2.05 -17.41
C ALA A 100 -8.41 -3.41 -18.13
N ASP A 101 -7.61 -3.63 -19.18
CA ASP A 101 -7.58 -4.84 -20.00
C ASP A 101 -6.67 -5.95 -19.44
N ASN A 102 -6.17 -5.79 -18.21
CA ASN A 102 -5.24 -6.71 -17.53
C ASN A 102 -3.81 -6.75 -18.12
N THR A 103 -3.47 -5.83 -19.04
CA THR A 103 -2.08 -5.57 -19.45
C THR A 103 -1.28 -4.97 -18.28
N VAL A 104 -0.02 -5.37 -18.13
CA VAL A 104 0.92 -4.75 -17.17
C VAL A 104 1.90 -3.84 -17.90
N TYR A 105 2.24 -2.71 -17.27
CA TYR A 105 3.24 -1.76 -17.71
C TYR A 105 4.35 -1.67 -16.66
N GLN A 106 5.56 -1.40 -17.09
CA GLN A 106 6.70 -1.14 -16.20
C GLN A 106 7.41 0.18 -16.52
N SER A 107 8.04 0.76 -15.50
CA SER A 107 8.94 1.89 -15.62
C SER A 107 10.12 1.75 -14.65
N SER A 108 11.32 2.05 -15.12
CA SER A 108 12.52 2.07 -14.27
C SER A 108 12.66 3.34 -13.42
N LYS A 109 11.99 4.43 -13.80
CA LYS A 109 12.03 5.73 -13.10
C LYS A 109 10.65 6.30 -12.78
N GLY A 110 9.59 5.57 -13.12
CA GLY A 110 8.19 6.01 -12.93
C GLY A 110 7.62 6.95 -14.00
N LEU A 111 8.39 7.52 -14.92
CA LEU A 111 7.87 8.54 -15.86
C LEU A 111 7.68 8.04 -17.30
N VAL A 112 8.50 7.10 -17.75
CA VAL A 112 8.40 6.49 -19.09
C VAL A 112 8.05 5.03 -18.92
N TRP A 113 6.90 4.64 -19.46
CA TRP A 113 6.33 3.32 -19.26
C TRP A 113 6.39 2.49 -20.53
N ASN A 114 6.63 1.20 -20.36
CA ASN A 114 6.62 0.23 -21.45
C ASN A 114 5.61 -0.87 -21.13
N LYS A 115 4.81 -1.23 -22.12
CA LYS A 115 3.93 -2.40 -22.04
C LYS A 115 4.78 -3.66 -21.92
N ILE A 116 4.38 -4.55 -21.01
CA ILE A 116 4.98 -5.86 -20.84
C ILE A 116 4.18 -6.86 -21.68
N THR A 117 4.87 -7.64 -22.50
CA THR A 117 4.27 -8.82 -23.14
C THR A 117 4.31 -9.96 -22.13
N SER A 118 3.13 -10.49 -21.80
CA SER A 118 2.95 -11.49 -20.75
C SER A 118 2.25 -12.72 -21.32
N ASP A 119 2.66 -13.90 -20.86
CA ASP A 119 2.01 -15.17 -21.22
C ASP A 119 0.59 -15.29 -20.65
N TYR A 120 0.27 -14.51 -19.60
CA TYR A 120 -1.01 -14.55 -18.92
C TYR A 120 -1.58 -13.16 -18.67
N PRO A 121 -2.89 -12.93 -18.89
CA PRO A 121 -3.57 -11.75 -18.38
C PRO A 121 -3.48 -11.70 -16.85
N VAL A 122 -2.90 -10.63 -16.32
CA VAL A 122 -2.76 -10.44 -14.87
C VAL A 122 -4.05 -9.83 -14.35
N THR A 123 -4.77 -10.52 -13.48
CA THR A 123 -6.05 -10.07 -12.93
C THR A 123 -5.85 -9.24 -11.66
N ALA A 124 -4.89 -9.60 -10.81
CA ALA A 124 -4.56 -8.85 -9.59
C ALA A 124 -3.07 -8.97 -9.24
N ILE A 125 -2.54 -7.94 -8.59
CA ILE A 125 -1.16 -7.91 -8.07
C ILE A 125 -1.24 -7.71 -6.56
N TYR A 126 -0.82 -8.72 -5.81
CA TYR A 126 -0.92 -8.72 -4.35
C TYR A 126 0.31 -8.10 -3.67
N GLY A 127 1.44 -8.04 -4.39
CA GLY A 127 2.68 -7.40 -3.93
C GLY A 127 3.86 -8.36 -3.87
N LYS A 128 4.95 -7.90 -3.26
CA LYS A 128 6.16 -8.72 -3.05
C LYS A 128 5.84 -9.86 -2.08
N LEU A 129 6.08 -11.09 -2.47
CA LEU A 129 5.97 -12.24 -1.58
C LEU A 129 7.23 -12.32 -0.72
N PRO A 130 7.12 -12.21 0.62
CA PRO A 130 8.28 -12.42 1.48
C PRO A 130 8.68 -13.90 1.45
N SER A 131 9.96 -14.20 1.21
CA SER A 131 10.47 -15.57 1.09
C SER A 131 11.55 -15.87 2.12
N ALA A 132 11.56 -17.08 2.67
CA ALA A 132 12.62 -17.60 3.54
C ALA A 132 13.96 -17.78 2.80
N SER A 133 13.93 -18.11 1.50
CA SER A 133 15.13 -18.25 0.67
C SER A 133 15.76 -16.90 0.28
N GLY A 134 15.05 -15.79 0.52
CA GLY A 134 15.44 -14.47 0.05
C GLY A 134 15.22 -14.26 -1.45
N GLU A 135 14.72 -15.27 -2.19
CA GLU A 135 14.39 -15.11 -3.59
C GLU A 135 13.26 -14.10 -3.78
N PHE A 136 13.50 -13.17 -4.70
CA PHE A 136 12.49 -12.20 -5.09
C PHE A 136 11.38 -12.86 -5.89
N ALA A 137 10.13 -12.63 -5.48
CA ALA A 137 8.94 -12.93 -6.25
C ALA A 137 7.82 -11.94 -5.88
N MET A 138 6.95 -11.67 -6.84
CA MET A 138 5.68 -11.01 -6.64
C MET A 138 4.57 -12.04 -6.75
N LEU A 139 3.59 -11.96 -5.85
CA LEU A 139 2.39 -12.77 -5.90
C LEU A 139 1.31 -12.05 -6.72
N THR A 140 0.71 -12.80 -7.63
CA THR A 140 -0.32 -12.31 -8.56
C THR A 140 -1.47 -13.32 -8.65
N ALA A 141 -2.62 -12.84 -9.13
CA ALA A 141 -3.65 -13.70 -9.70
C ALA A 141 -3.64 -13.50 -11.22
N VAL A 142 -3.59 -14.60 -11.96
CA VAL A 142 -3.59 -14.61 -13.43
C VAL A 142 -4.77 -15.40 -13.96
N ASN A 143 -5.24 -15.03 -15.14
CA ASN A 143 -6.22 -15.82 -15.88
C ASN A 143 -5.49 -16.85 -16.76
N ASP A 144 -5.59 -18.12 -16.38
CA ASP A 144 -5.07 -19.25 -17.16
C ASP A 144 -6.23 -20.00 -17.82
N ALA A 145 -6.44 -19.73 -19.12
CA ALA A 145 -7.50 -20.32 -19.94
C ALA A 145 -8.91 -20.28 -19.31
N GLY A 146 -9.27 -19.16 -18.68
CA GLY A 146 -10.56 -18.93 -18.02
C GLY A 146 -10.58 -19.30 -16.53
N THR A 147 -9.51 -19.91 -16.01
CA THR A 147 -9.38 -20.25 -14.59
C THR A 147 -8.48 -19.24 -13.89
N LEU A 148 -8.96 -18.63 -12.81
CA LEU A 148 -8.15 -17.74 -11.98
C LEU A 148 -7.20 -18.57 -11.11
N LYS A 149 -5.88 -18.35 -11.24
CA LYS A 149 -4.85 -19.05 -10.48
C LYS A 149 -3.91 -18.08 -9.81
N PHE A 150 -3.32 -18.51 -8.69
CA PHE A 150 -2.14 -17.82 -8.16
C PHE A 150 -0.97 -18.02 -9.11
N ALA A 151 -0.09 -17.03 -9.19
CA ALA A 151 1.17 -17.15 -9.89
C ALA A 151 2.24 -16.27 -9.27
N LEU A 152 3.49 -16.75 -9.35
CA LEU A 152 4.67 -16.00 -8.93
C LEU A 152 5.42 -15.48 -10.16
N THR A 153 5.89 -14.25 -10.09
CA THR A 153 6.69 -13.64 -11.16
C THR A 153 7.77 -12.72 -10.60
N LYS A 154 8.85 -12.52 -11.37
CA LYS A 154 9.92 -11.57 -11.06
C LYS A 154 9.77 -10.27 -11.86
N ASP A 155 9.06 -10.30 -12.99
CA ASP A 155 9.09 -9.23 -14.00
C ASP A 155 7.81 -9.11 -14.84
N PHE A 156 6.78 -9.93 -14.55
CA PHE A 156 5.53 -10.05 -15.32
C PHE A 156 5.67 -10.52 -16.78
N THR A 157 6.86 -10.96 -17.19
CA THR A 157 7.07 -11.65 -18.48
C THR A 157 6.88 -13.15 -18.33
N THR A 158 7.44 -13.72 -17.26
CA THR A 158 7.39 -15.15 -16.97
C THR A 158 6.66 -15.42 -15.65
N PHE A 159 5.92 -16.53 -15.58
CA PHE A 159 5.14 -16.90 -14.41
C PHE A 159 5.37 -18.36 -14.02
N ALA A 160 5.59 -18.58 -12.72
CA ALA A 160 5.38 -19.88 -12.12
C ALA A 160 3.93 -19.96 -11.65
N VAL A 161 3.07 -20.56 -12.48
CA VAL A 161 1.64 -20.78 -12.17
C VAL A 161 1.53 -21.78 -11.00
N LYS A 162 0.63 -21.47 -10.07
CA LYS A 162 0.38 -22.24 -8.84
C LYS A 162 -1.05 -22.77 -8.83
N SER A 163 -1.59 -23.03 -7.64
CA SER A 163 -2.94 -23.51 -7.40
C SER A 163 -4.02 -22.56 -7.93
N ALA A 164 -5.17 -23.14 -8.30
CA ALA A 164 -6.36 -22.38 -8.63
C ALA A 164 -6.91 -21.66 -7.39
N ILE A 165 -7.39 -20.43 -7.59
CA ILE A 165 -8.09 -19.68 -6.56
C ILE A 165 -9.54 -20.19 -6.56
N PRO A 166 -10.03 -20.81 -5.47
CA PRO A 166 -11.40 -21.32 -5.41
C PRO A 166 -12.43 -20.25 -5.77
N SER A 167 -13.49 -20.63 -6.48
CA SER A 167 -14.49 -19.65 -6.94
C SER A 167 -15.35 -19.09 -5.80
N ASP A 168 -15.43 -19.80 -4.68
CA ASP A 168 -16.25 -19.52 -3.51
C ASP A 168 -15.51 -18.80 -2.38
N ASP A 169 -14.18 -18.67 -2.46
CA ASP A 169 -13.38 -18.04 -1.39
C ASP A 169 -13.71 -16.55 -1.21
N ARG A 170 -14.06 -15.85 -2.31
CA ARG A 170 -14.24 -14.39 -2.41
C ARG A 170 -12.94 -13.61 -2.20
N LEU A 171 -11.80 -14.18 -2.55
CA LEU A 171 -10.52 -13.49 -2.55
C LEU A 171 -10.60 -12.24 -3.45
N PRO A 172 -10.18 -11.05 -2.95
CA PRO A 172 -10.32 -9.84 -3.72
C PRO A 172 -9.35 -9.81 -4.90
N VAL A 173 -9.79 -9.20 -6.00
CA VAL A 173 -8.98 -8.92 -7.19
C VAL A 173 -8.90 -7.43 -7.51
N THR A 174 -9.76 -6.61 -6.89
CA THR A 174 -9.76 -5.15 -7.02
C THR A 174 -10.13 -4.48 -5.70
N ASP A 175 -9.84 -3.18 -5.58
CA ASP A 175 -10.23 -2.31 -4.45
C ASP A 175 -9.80 -2.78 -3.05
N PHE A 176 -8.84 -3.69 -2.97
CA PHE A 176 -8.20 -4.12 -1.72
C PHE A 176 -6.99 -3.25 -1.40
N SER A 177 -6.60 -3.20 -0.13
CA SER A 177 -5.26 -2.76 0.26
C SER A 177 -4.40 -3.96 0.63
N ALA A 178 -3.10 -3.89 0.34
CA ALA A 178 -2.14 -4.95 0.60
C ALA A 178 -0.88 -4.44 1.30
N VAL A 179 -0.29 -5.28 2.16
CA VAL A 179 1.08 -5.09 2.68
C VAL A 179 1.83 -6.42 2.70
N SER A 180 3.12 -6.35 2.41
CA SER A 180 4.05 -7.47 2.56
C SER A 180 4.76 -7.34 3.90
N LEU A 181 4.57 -8.30 4.79
CA LEU A 181 5.14 -8.33 6.13
C LEU A 181 6.18 -9.44 6.25
N GLU A 182 7.37 -9.06 6.68
CA GLU A 182 8.41 -9.96 7.16
C GLU A 182 8.77 -9.56 8.58
N ASN A 183 8.49 -10.44 9.55
CA ASN A 183 8.81 -10.16 10.93
C ASN A 183 10.30 -10.45 11.20
N PRO A 184 11.11 -9.46 11.59
CA PRO A 184 12.54 -9.68 11.83
C PRO A 184 12.82 -10.57 13.05
N THR A 185 11.87 -10.72 13.97
CA THR A 185 12.04 -11.57 15.18
C THR A 185 11.41 -12.95 15.03
N VAL A 186 10.50 -13.15 14.08
CA VAL A 186 9.82 -14.42 13.83
C VAL A 186 10.03 -14.82 12.38
N PHE A 187 11.07 -15.63 12.13
CA PHE A 187 11.49 -15.99 10.77
C PHE A 187 10.37 -16.62 9.91
N SER A 188 9.43 -17.34 10.53
CA SER A 188 8.28 -17.94 9.85
C SER A 188 7.15 -16.96 9.52
N ALA A 189 7.14 -15.76 10.10
CA ALA A 189 6.09 -14.78 9.87
C ALA A 189 6.40 -13.94 8.61
N LYS A 190 6.07 -14.53 7.46
CA LYS A 190 6.25 -14.00 6.12
C LYS A 190 4.91 -14.03 5.39
N TYR A 191 4.25 -12.89 5.33
CA TYR A 191 2.85 -12.80 4.89
C TYR A 191 2.65 -11.68 3.87
N ILE A 192 1.71 -11.88 2.95
CA ILE A 192 0.98 -10.79 2.34
C ILE A 192 -0.36 -10.68 3.05
N ILE A 193 -0.70 -9.49 3.52
CA ILE A 193 -1.96 -9.22 4.20
C ILE A 193 -2.81 -8.34 3.29
N LEU A 194 -4.03 -8.79 2.99
CA LEU A 194 -5.03 -8.01 2.25
C LEU A 194 -6.17 -7.58 3.19
N SER A 195 -6.76 -6.43 2.89
CA SER A 195 -7.95 -5.93 3.58
C SER A 195 -9.02 -5.51 2.59
N GLY A 196 -10.23 -6.05 2.80
CA GLY A 196 -11.42 -5.73 2.02
C GLY A 196 -11.25 -5.98 0.52
N GLY A 197 -11.98 -5.20 -0.27
CA GLY A 197 -11.95 -5.25 -1.72
C GLY A 197 -13.10 -6.03 -2.32
N LYS A 198 -13.00 -6.26 -3.63
CA LYS A 198 -14.02 -6.93 -4.42
C LYS A 198 -13.45 -8.16 -5.10
N ASP A 199 -14.21 -9.25 -5.04
CA ASP A 199 -13.87 -10.49 -5.73
C ASP A 199 -14.05 -10.38 -7.26
N ARG A 200 -13.78 -11.49 -7.97
CA ARG A 200 -13.91 -11.57 -9.44
C ARG A 200 -15.33 -11.33 -9.97
N ASN A 201 -16.34 -11.44 -9.11
CA ASN A 201 -17.74 -11.20 -9.41
C ASN A 201 -18.20 -9.79 -8.96
N ASN A 202 -17.24 -8.92 -8.62
CA ASN A 202 -17.48 -7.56 -8.13
C ASN A 202 -18.24 -7.51 -6.78
N ILE A 203 -18.20 -8.60 -6.00
CA ILE A 203 -18.84 -8.67 -4.68
C ILE A 203 -17.85 -8.11 -3.64
N VAL A 204 -18.30 -7.08 -2.92
CA VAL A 204 -17.56 -6.48 -1.80
C VAL A 204 -17.48 -7.49 -0.64
N ASN A 205 -16.31 -7.61 -0.02
CA ASN A 205 -16.16 -8.34 1.23
C ASN A 205 -15.42 -7.52 2.30
N ASN A 206 -15.77 -7.74 3.57
CA ASN A 206 -15.14 -7.10 4.72
C ASN A 206 -14.18 -8.07 5.44
N LYS A 207 -13.39 -8.81 4.66
CA LYS A 207 -12.48 -9.82 5.18
C LYS A 207 -11.03 -9.33 5.19
N LEU A 208 -10.27 -9.82 6.15
CA LEU A 208 -8.82 -9.84 6.12
C LEU A 208 -8.37 -11.13 5.44
N TRP A 209 -7.32 -11.06 4.64
CA TRP A 209 -6.67 -12.22 4.05
C TRP A 209 -5.21 -12.26 4.45
N ILE A 210 -4.74 -13.41 4.94
CA ILE A 210 -3.32 -13.65 5.23
C ILE A 210 -2.84 -14.71 4.26
N ILE A 211 -1.92 -14.35 3.37
CA ILE A 211 -1.40 -15.20 2.30
C ILE A 211 0.07 -15.48 2.56
N GLN A 212 0.48 -16.73 2.36
CA GLN A 212 1.86 -17.19 2.54
C GLN A 212 2.19 -18.32 1.56
N GLU A 213 3.48 -18.54 1.31
CA GLU A 213 3.97 -19.73 0.62
C GLU A 213 4.46 -20.76 1.63
N ILE A 214 3.91 -21.98 1.58
CA ILE A 214 4.34 -23.12 2.39
C ILE A 214 4.69 -24.26 1.44
N ASN A 215 5.91 -24.78 1.54
CA ASN A 215 6.39 -25.92 0.74
C ASN A 215 6.18 -25.72 -0.78
N GLY A 216 6.30 -24.48 -1.28
CA GLY A 216 6.11 -24.14 -2.69
C GLY A 216 4.65 -23.93 -3.11
N GLU A 217 3.69 -24.08 -2.21
CA GLU A 217 2.27 -23.84 -2.46
C GLU A 217 1.80 -22.52 -1.83
N ILE A 218 0.91 -21.82 -2.54
CA ILE A 218 0.29 -20.61 -2.01
C ILE A 218 -0.91 -21.01 -1.17
N THR A 219 -0.88 -20.62 0.10
CA THR A 219 -1.96 -20.86 1.07
C THR A 219 -2.46 -19.53 1.60
N HIS A 220 -3.73 -19.50 1.99
CA HIS A 220 -4.31 -18.31 2.57
C HIS A 220 -5.35 -18.64 3.65
N LEU A 221 -5.52 -17.71 4.59
CA LEU A 221 -6.57 -17.68 5.59
C LEU A 221 -7.42 -16.43 5.34
N SER A 222 -8.73 -16.52 5.60
CA SER A 222 -9.63 -15.37 5.59
C SER A 222 -10.39 -15.26 6.92
N GLU A 223 -10.53 -14.04 7.46
CA GLU A 223 -11.32 -13.78 8.67
C GLU A 223 -12.22 -12.56 8.47
N ASN A 224 -13.45 -12.59 9.02
CA ASN A 224 -14.32 -11.42 9.00
C ASN A 224 -13.81 -10.38 10.00
N SER A 225 -13.75 -9.12 9.60
CA SER A 225 -13.35 -8.05 10.52
C SER A 225 -14.54 -7.41 11.21
N SER A 226 -14.36 -7.02 12.47
CA SER A 226 -15.30 -6.20 13.24
C SER A 226 -15.25 -4.71 12.87
N ILE A 227 -14.23 -4.29 12.12
CA ILE A 227 -14.08 -2.91 11.62
C ILE A 227 -14.20 -2.88 10.09
N ALA A 228 -14.45 -1.69 9.53
CA ALA A 228 -14.57 -1.53 8.09
C ALA A 228 -13.20 -1.63 7.40
N LEU A 229 -13.04 -2.60 6.51
CA LEU A 229 -11.85 -2.84 5.70
C LEU A 229 -12.01 -2.37 4.24
N GLN A 230 -13.24 -2.16 3.76
CA GLN A 230 -13.46 -1.72 2.40
C GLN A 230 -12.86 -0.32 2.15
N LEU A 231 -12.02 -0.18 1.12
CA LEU A 231 -11.30 1.06 0.77
C LEU A 231 -10.43 1.63 1.91
N SER A 232 -10.10 0.79 2.89
CA SER A 232 -9.10 1.09 3.91
C SER A 232 -7.68 1.03 3.33
N GLN A 233 -6.71 1.53 4.07
CA GLN A 233 -5.30 1.50 3.68
C GLN A 233 -4.48 0.80 4.77
N LEU A 234 -3.91 -0.34 4.42
CA LEU A 234 -2.89 -1.03 5.20
C LEU A 234 -1.53 -0.37 4.98
N PHE A 235 -0.75 -0.31 6.05
CA PHE A 235 0.66 0.08 6.02
C PHE A 235 1.41 -0.55 7.21
N LEU A 236 2.72 -0.72 7.07
CA LEU A 236 3.56 -1.18 8.17
C LEU A 236 4.14 0.02 8.90
N TYR A 237 4.05 0.00 10.22
CA TYR A 237 4.59 1.05 11.07
C TYR A 237 4.88 0.54 12.47
N ASP A 238 6.02 0.95 13.06
CA ASP A 238 6.40 0.55 14.42
C ASP A 238 6.36 -0.99 14.63
N ASN A 239 6.82 -1.74 13.63
CA ASN A 239 6.78 -3.22 13.57
C ASN A 239 5.39 -3.84 13.71
N LYS A 240 4.33 -3.08 13.41
CA LYS A 240 2.94 -3.53 13.46
C LYS A 240 2.26 -3.28 12.11
N VAL A 241 1.16 -4.01 11.91
CA VAL A 241 0.25 -3.75 10.80
C VAL A 241 -0.70 -2.65 11.25
N TYR A 242 -0.69 -1.54 10.54
CA TYR A 242 -1.64 -0.45 10.74
C TYR A 242 -2.69 -0.45 9.63
N LEU A 243 -3.85 0.08 9.98
CA LEU A 243 -4.97 0.30 9.09
C LEU A 243 -5.50 1.72 9.28
N MET A 244 -5.60 2.46 8.19
CA MET A 244 -6.40 3.67 8.13
C MET A 244 -7.73 3.36 7.46
N THR A 245 -8.84 3.60 8.16
CA THR A 245 -10.18 3.39 7.62
C THR A 245 -11.06 4.63 7.80
N TYR A 246 -12.12 4.77 7.01
CA TYR A 246 -13.04 5.90 7.04
C TYR A 246 -14.31 5.51 7.80
N GLU A 247 -14.58 6.20 8.91
CA GLU A 247 -15.71 5.94 9.80
C GLU A 247 -16.39 7.26 10.19
N THR A 248 -17.70 7.37 9.95
CA THR A 248 -18.53 8.49 10.42
C THR A 248 -17.96 9.87 10.05
N GLY A 249 -17.47 10.04 8.81
CA GLY A 249 -16.98 11.34 8.33
C GLY A 249 -15.49 11.62 8.60
N LYS A 250 -14.79 10.78 9.38
CA LYS A 250 -13.38 10.95 9.70
C LYS A 250 -12.60 9.66 9.45
N ASN A 251 -11.29 9.75 9.31
CA ASN A 251 -10.45 8.56 9.34
C ASN A 251 -10.08 8.19 10.77
N LYS A 252 -9.97 6.89 11.02
CA LYS A 252 -9.43 6.31 12.24
C LYS A 252 -8.23 5.43 11.92
N LEU A 253 -7.29 5.39 12.86
CA LEU A 253 -6.14 4.51 12.82
C LEU A 253 -6.34 3.36 13.80
N TYR A 254 -6.12 2.16 13.28
CA TYR A 254 -6.05 0.93 14.04
C TYR A 254 -4.68 0.31 13.83
N TYR A 255 -4.22 -0.45 14.81
CA TYR A 255 -3.04 -1.29 14.68
C TYR A 255 -3.33 -2.71 15.16
N SER A 256 -2.57 -3.66 14.66
CA SER A 256 -2.67 -5.06 15.02
C SER A 256 -1.32 -5.61 15.46
N GLU A 257 -1.33 -6.38 16.55
CA GLU A 257 -0.19 -7.13 17.06
C GLU A 257 -0.18 -8.59 16.61
N ASN A 258 -1.23 -9.01 15.89
CA ASN A 258 -1.41 -10.37 15.38
C ASN A 258 -1.81 -10.35 13.90
N TYR A 259 -1.08 -9.56 13.11
CA TYR A 259 -1.11 -9.59 11.65
C TYR A 259 -2.47 -9.22 11.03
N GLY A 260 -3.26 -8.39 11.71
CA GLY A 260 -4.56 -7.90 11.25
C GLY A 260 -5.76 -8.72 11.73
N LEU A 261 -5.55 -9.84 12.44
CA LEU A 261 -6.64 -10.68 12.93
C LEU A 261 -7.46 -9.97 14.01
N ASN A 262 -6.81 -9.22 14.89
CA ASN A 262 -7.45 -8.33 15.86
C ASN A 262 -6.95 -6.90 15.68
N TRP A 263 -7.84 -5.93 15.89
CA TRP A 263 -7.56 -4.51 15.73
C TRP A 263 -7.72 -3.77 17.05
N THR A 264 -6.70 -3.00 17.40
CA THR A 264 -6.73 -2.06 18.53
C THR A 264 -6.83 -0.65 17.98
N SER A 265 -7.81 0.12 18.49
CA SER A 265 -7.93 1.54 18.15
C SER A 265 -6.72 2.31 18.66
N GLY A 266 -6.19 3.23 17.84
CA GLY A 266 -5.10 4.13 18.24
C GLY A 266 -5.51 5.15 19.31
N GLY A 267 -6.81 5.29 19.60
CA GLY A 267 -7.33 6.17 20.63
C GLY A 267 -6.92 7.64 20.45
N THR A 268 -6.95 8.41 21.54
CA THR A 268 -6.59 9.84 21.53
C THR A 268 -5.13 10.08 21.15
N ASN A 269 -4.23 9.14 21.45
CA ASN A 269 -2.80 9.29 21.22
C ASN A 269 -2.41 9.22 19.73
N GLN A 270 -3.21 8.55 18.90
CA GLN A 270 -2.90 8.37 17.47
C GLN A 270 -4.02 8.88 16.56
N THR A 271 -4.88 9.76 17.07
CA THR A 271 -5.95 10.37 16.29
C THR A 271 -5.39 11.36 15.26
N LEU A 272 -6.02 11.42 14.08
CA LEU A 272 -5.71 12.43 13.06
C LEU A 272 -6.21 13.81 13.50
N PRO A 273 -5.54 14.92 13.13
CA PRO A 273 -5.95 16.27 13.55
C PRO A 273 -7.37 16.63 13.12
N ASP A 274 -8.03 17.54 13.83
CA ASP A 274 -9.42 17.91 13.52
C ASP A 274 -9.59 18.56 12.13
N ASN A 275 -8.55 19.22 11.63
CA ASN A 275 -8.52 19.79 10.28
C ASN A 275 -8.12 18.77 9.19
N PHE A 276 -7.88 17.50 9.54
CA PHE A 276 -7.69 16.44 8.56
C PHE A 276 -9.03 16.05 7.94
N THR A 277 -9.19 16.30 6.63
CA THR A 277 -10.40 15.89 5.91
C THR A 277 -10.48 14.37 5.79
N GLY A 278 -11.59 13.79 6.24
CA GLY A 278 -11.88 12.37 6.13
C GLY A 278 -11.93 11.91 4.67
N ARG A 279 -11.30 10.77 4.37
CA ARG A 279 -11.00 10.31 3.02
C ARG A 279 -10.93 8.79 2.86
N ILE A 280 -11.11 8.35 1.63
CA ILE A 280 -10.89 6.98 1.15
C ILE A 280 -9.83 6.99 0.04
N SER A 281 -9.26 5.83 -0.28
CA SER A 281 -8.32 5.65 -1.40
C SER A 281 -7.07 6.56 -1.35
N ALA A 282 -6.72 7.06 -0.17
CA ALA A 282 -5.49 7.81 0.05
C ALA A 282 -4.27 6.88 -0.02
N SER A 283 -3.14 7.40 -0.47
CA SER A 283 -1.88 6.65 -0.40
C SER A 283 -1.22 6.88 0.95
N VAL A 284 -0.87 5.81 1.65
CA VAL A 284 -0.14 5.88 2.92
C VAL A 284 1.21 5.20 2.76
N ILE A 285 2.28 5.91 3.12
CA ILE A 285 3.66 5.44 2.96
C ILE A 285 4.42 5.68 4.26
N THR A 286 5.11 4.65 4.75
CA THR A 286 6.10 4.80 5.82
C THR A 286 7.48 4.94 5.21
N ASP A 287 8.20 6.01 5.52
CA ASP A 287 9.57 6.20 5.06
C ASP A 287 10.63 5.60 5.99
N SER A 288 11.89 5.60 5.56
CA SER A 288 13.02 5.09 6.33
C SER A 288 13.33 5.89 7.61
N ASN A 289 12.77 7.09 7.75
CA ASN A 289 12.92 7.96 8.93
C ASN A 289 11.73 7.81 9.90
N ASN A 290 10.89 6.79 9.69
CA ASN A 290 9.69 6.50 10.47
C ASN A 290 8.61 7.60 10.42
N TYR A 291 8.59 8.38 9.34
CA TYR A 291 7.41 9.20 9.05
C TYR A 291 6.36 8.39 8.31
N ILE A 292 5.11 8.54 8.76
CA ILE A 292 3.94 8.17 7.98
C ILE A 292 3.56 9.36 7.12
N TRP A 293 3.41 9.14 5.84
CA TRP A 293 2.95 10.12 4.88
C TRP A 293 1.59 9.71 4.33
N ILE A 294 0.65 10.65 4.28
CA ILE A 294 -0.70 10.45 3.72
C ILE A 294 -0.86 11.43 2.57
N PHE A 295 -1.12 10.91 1.37
CA PHE A 295 -1.26 11.70 0.15
C PHE A 295 -2.66 11.59 -0.42
N GLY A 296 -3.29 12.75 -0.62
CA GLY A 296 -4.52 12.90 -1.37
C GLY A 296 -5.61 11.92 -0.96
N GLY A 297 -6.28 11.32 -1.95
CA GLY A 297 -7.44 10.46 -1.79
C GLY A 297 -8.72 11.16 -2.26
N GLU A 298 -9.86 10.67 -1.79
CA GLU A 298 -11.18 11.21 -2.09
C GLU A 298 -11.97 11.38 -0.80
N SER A 299 -12.76 12.46 -0.68
CA SER A 299 -13.71 12.59 0.42
C SER A 299 -14.74 11.46 0.40
N GLY A 300 -15.52 11.31 1.48
CA GLY A 300 -16.66 10.39 1.49
C GLY A 300 -17.71 10.67 0.39
N THR A 301 -17.72 11.89 -0.17
CA THR A 301 -18.55 12.30 -1.32
C THR A 301 -17.83 12.20 -2.67
N GLN A 302 -16.67 11.55 -2.71
CA GLN A 302 -15.84 11.33 -3.91
C GLN A 302 -15.25 12.62 -4.52
N ALA A 303 -15.13 13.70 -3.74
CA ALA A 303 -14.39 14.88 -4.15
C ALA A 303 -12.88 14.63 -3.99
N PRO A 304 -12.03 14.99 -4.98
CA PRO A 304 -10.60 14.78 -4.89
C PRO A 304 -9.99 15.62 -3.76
N ILE A 305 -9.11 15.00 -2.97
CA ILE A 305 -8.31 15.68 -1.95
C ILE A 305 -6.86 15.68 -2.41
N VAL A 306 -6.15 16.80 -2.28
CA VAL A 306 -4.80 16.99 -2.85
C VAL A 306 -3.82 17.56 -1.83
N ASP A 307 -4.10 17.40 -0.54
CA ASP A 307 -3.16 17.73 0.53
C ASP A 307 -2.21 16.56 0.84
N VAL A 308 -1.14 16.88 1.57
CA VAL A 308 -0.16 15.91 2.06
C VAL A 308 0.01 16.12 3.55
N TRP A 309 -0.09 15.02 4.29
CA TRP A 309 0.11 14.99 5.73
C TRP A 309 1.31 14.11 6.07
N ARG A 310 2.03 14.50 7.11
CA ARG A 310 3.13 13.71 7.67
C ARG A 310 2.95 13.56 9.16
N GLY A 311 3.15 12.35 9.68
CA GLY A 311 3.11 12.08 11.11
C GLY A 311 4.20 11.14 11.58
N ARG A 312 4.49 11.19 12.88
CA ARG A 312 5.47 10.29 13.53
C ARG A 312 5.17 10.13 15.02
N LEU A 313 5.35 8.90 15.54
CA LEU A 313 5.34 8.63 16.97
C LEU A 313 6.51 9.31 17.69
N ASN A 314 6.25 9.86 18.87
CA ASN A 314 7.28 10.49 19.71
C ASN A 314 8.48 9.59 19.97
N LYS A 315 8.27 8.31 20.27
CA LYS A 315 9.38 7.36 20.51
C LYS A 315 10.26 7.10 19.29
N LEU A 316 9.77 7.42 18.09
CA LEU A 316 10.51 7.27 16.83
C LEU A 316 11.15 8.60 16.39
N ALA A 317 10.93 9.67 17.15
CA ALA A 317 11.71 10.89 17.06
C ALA A 317 13.06 10.70 17.75
N LYS A 318 14.07 10.38 16.95
CA LYS A 318 15.47 10.46 17.38
C LYS A 318 15.95 11.90 17.34
#